data_AF-A0A6B3ETE0-F1
#
_entry.id   AF-A0A6B3ETE0-F1
#
_cell.length_a   1.000
_cell.length_b   1.000
_cell.length_c   1.000
_cell.angle_alpha   90.00
_cell.angle_beta   90.00
_cell.angle_gamma   90.00
#
_symmetry.space_group_name_H-M   'P 1'
#
loop_
_entity.id
_entity.type
_entity.pdbx_description
1 polymer ?
#
loop_
_entity_poly.entity_id
_entity_poly.type
_entity_poly.pdbx_seq_one_letter_code
_entity_poly.pdbx_strand_id
1 'polypeptide(L)'
;MAVSQVLHSEWTKIRSVASTVWTLGLAFVVTLGLGVLISVVTSNDFDSMSREDRITFDPTFISFAGMGLGQLAMIVFGVLVVSNEYSTGMIRTSLAAVP
;
A
#
# COMPACT_ATOMS: atom_id res chain seq x y z
N MET A 1 -26.11 -16.33 1.44
CA MET A 1 -25.96 -15.75 2.80
C MET A 1 -24.60 -16.03 3.42
N ALA A 2 -24.00 -17.22 3.27
CA ALA A 2 -22.68 -17.55 3.83
C ALA A 2 -21.51 -16.66 3.34
N VAL A 3 -21.40 -16.40 2.03
CA VAL A 3 -20.30 -15.57 1.46
C VAL A 3 -20.19 -14.18 2.08
N SER A 4 -21.34 -13.52 2.32
CA SER A 4 -21.37 -12.19 2.96
C SER A 4 -20.87 -12.22 4.41
N GLN A 5 -21.18 -13.29 5.16
CA GLN A 5 -20.73 -13.48 6.53
C GLN A 5 -19.21 -13.74 6.58
N VAL A 6 -18.69 -14.52 5.63
CA VAL A 6 -17.25 -14.78 5.49
C VAL A 6 -16.50 -13.50 5.17
N LEU A 7 -16.96 -12.72 4.19
CA LEU A 7 -16.35 -11.42 3.87
C LEU A 7 -16.35 -10.46 5.07
N HIS A 8 -17.44 -10.42 5.85
CA HIS A 8 -17.51 -9.62 7.07
C HIS A 8 -16.53 -10.09 8.16
N SER A 9 -16.38 -11.42 8.32
CA SER A 9 -15.42 -12.02 9.25
C SER A 9 -13.98 -11.67 8.86
N GLU A 10 -13.62 -11.87 7.59
CA GLU A 10 -12.29 -11.55 7.06
C GLU A 10 -12.00 -10.04 7.13
N TRP A 11 -13.00 -9.20 6.85
CA TRP A 11 -12.86 -7.75 7.01
C TRP A 11 -12.58 -7.33 8.47
N THR A 12 -13.31 -7.94 9.42
CA THR A 12 -13.12 -7.67 10.85
C THR A 12 -11.74 -8.14 11.32
N LYS A 13 -11.27 -9.27 10.80
CA LYS A 13 -9.93 -9.82 11.08
C LYS A 13 -8.82 -8.88 10.61
N ILE A 14 -8.86 -8.44 9.34
CA ILE A 14 -7.89 -7.47 8.79
C ILE A 14 -7.86 -6.18 9.62
N ARG A 15 -9.03 -5.72 10.09
CA ARG A 15 -9.15 -4.49 10.87
C ARG A 15 -8.70 -4.65 12.34
N SER A 16 -8.80 -5.85 12.91
CA SER A 16 -8.51 -6.10 14.33
C SER A 16 -7.04 -6.42 14.59
N VAL A 17 -6.31 -6.92 13.58
CA VAL A 17 -4.87 -7.15 13.70
C VAL A 17 -4.14 -5.82 13.56
N ALA A 18 -3.77 -5.23 14.69
CA ALA A 18 -3.10 -3.94 14.73
C ALA A 18 -1.87 -3.88 13.82
N SER A 19 -1.07 -4.96 13.72
CA SER A 19 0.12 -4.98 12.84
C SER A 19 -0.24 -4.78 11.36
N THR A 20 -1.36 -5.35 10.90
CA THR A 20 -1.84 -5.23 9.52
C THR A 20 -2.28 -3.79 9.21
N VAL A 21 -3.00 -3.15 10.13
CA VAL A 21 -3.44 -1.75 10.00
C VAL A 21 -2.26 -0.79 10.04
N TRP A 22 -1.29 -1.02 10.94
CA TRP A 22 -0.08 -0.20 11.02
C TRP A 22 0.78 -0.33 9.75
N THR A 23 0.96 -1.54 9.21
CA THR A 23 1.71 -1.70 7.96
C THR A 23 1.01 -1.02 6.79
N LEU A 24 -0.32 -1.14 6.67
CA LEU A 24 -1.08 -0.48 5.62
C LEU A 24 -1.03 1.05 5.74
N GLY A 25 -1.14 1.57 6.97
CA GLY A 25 -1.00 3.00 7.26
C GLY A 25 0.40 3.49 6.91
N LEU A 26 1.45 2.77 7.32
CA LEU A 26 2.84 3.12 7.00
C LEU A 26 3.11 3.08 5.50
N ALA A 27 2.59 2.06 4.80
CA ALA A 27 2.68 1.93 3.35
C ALA A 27 2.07 3.16 2.66
N PHE A 28 0.87 3.56 3.08
CA PHE A 28 0.19 4.73 2.54
C PHE A 28 0.96 6.03 2.80
N VAL A 29 1.39 6.25 4.06
CA VAL A 29 2.12 7.45 4.47
C VAL A 29 3.46 7.57 3.74
N VAL A 30 4.21 6.49 3.60
CA VAL A 30 5.50 6.50 2.88
C VAL A 30 5.29 6.78 1.40
N THR A 31 4.31 6.13 0.76
CA THR A 31 4.03 6.31 -0.67
C THR A 31 3.63 7.74 -0.98
N LEU A 32 2.67 8.28 -0.22
CA LEU A 32 2.22 9.66 -0.41
C LEU A 32 3.28 10.67 -0.01
N GLY A 33 3.96 10.46 1.12
CA GLY A 33 5.00 11.36 1.60
C GLY A 33 6.12 11.51 0.58
N LEU A 34 6.56 10.40 -0.03
CA LEU A 34 7.58 10.43 -1.07
C LEU A 34 7.08 10.99 -2.39
N GLY A 35 5.86 10.67 -2.82
CA GLY A 35 5.26 11.27 -4.01
C GLY A 35 5.15 12.80 -3.89
N VAL A 36 4.63 13.29 -2.75
CA VAL A 36 4.54 14.72 -2.46
C VAL A 36 5.92 15.36 -2.39
N LEU A 37 6.88 14.72 -1.70
CA LEU A 37 8.24 15.24 -1.58
C LEU A 37 8.90 15.39 -2.96
N ILE A 38 8.80 14.35 -3.81
CA ILE A 38 9.36 14.37 -5.16
C ILE A 38 8.70 15.49 -5.98
N SER A 39 7.36 15.58 -5.97
CA SER A 39 6.64 16.64 -6.68
C SER A 39 7.02 18.04 -6.21
N VAL A 40 7.21 18.26 -4.90
CA VAL A 40 7.61 19.56 -4.34
C VAL A 40 9.04 19.92 -4.76
N VAL A 41 9.98 18.98 -4.66
CA VAL A 41 11.38 19.20 -5.07
C VAL A 41 11.42 19.54 -6.56
N THR A 42 10.76 18.75 -7.40
CA THR A 42 10.70 19.00 -8.83
C THR A 42 10.05 20.35 -9.14
N SER A 43 8.95 20.72 -8.46
CA SER A 43 8.32 22.02 -8.67
C SER A 43 9.23 23.19 -8.33
N ASN A 44 10.08 23.06 -7.31
CA ASN A 44 11.05 24.10 -6.94
C ASN A 44 12.19 24.20 -7.95
N ASP A 45 12.64 23.09 -8.51
CA ASP A 45 13.71 23.08 -9.51
C ASP A 45 13.24 23.46 -10.92
N PHE A 46 11.92 23.46 -11.17
CA PHE A 46 11.32 23.69 -12.50
C PHE A 46 11.74 25.01 -13.18
N ASP A 47 11.96 26.08 -12.43
CA ASP A 47 12.42 27.36 -12.98
C ASP A 47 13.92 27.39 -13.30
N SER A 48 14.69 26.45 -12.74
CA SER A 48 16.13 26.27 -13.01
C SER A 48 16.43 25.24 -14.09
N MET A 49 15.41 24.51 -14.57
CA MET A 49 15.56 23.45 -15.57
C MET A 49 15.90 23.99 -16.96
N SER A 50 16.64 23.19 -17.73
CA SER A 50 16.95 23.50 -19.11
C SER A 50 15.68 23.54 -19.98
N ARG A 51 15.71 24.25 -21.11
CA ARG A 51 14.55 24.31 -22.03
C ARG A 51 14.13 22.95 -22.56
N GLU A 52 15.07 22.02 -22.76
CA GLU A 52 14.77 20.66 -23.20
C GLU A 52 13.99 19.89 -22.11
N ASP A 53 14.45 19.92 -20.87
CA ASP A 53 13.80 19.21 -19.76
C ASP A 53 12.40 19.77 -19.44
N ARG A 54 12.18 21.06 -19.71
CA ARG A 54 10.87 21.72 -19.52
C ARG A 54 9.86 21.29 -20.59
N ILE A 55 10.32 20.91 -21.78
CA ILE A 55 9.45 20.45 -22.89
C ILE A 55 9.06 18.98 -22.70
N THR A 56 9.94 18.15 -22.16
CA THR A 56 9.68 16.74 -21.83
C THR A 56 9.09 16.53 -20.43
N PHE A 57 8.78 17.60 -19.72
CA PHE A 57 8.25 17.54 -18.36
C PHE A 57 6.87 16.87 -18.31
N ASP A 58 6.80 15.70 -17.67
CA ASP A 58 5.55 15.00 -17.39
C ASP A 58 5.20 15.10 -15.88
N PRO A 59 4.28 16.00 -15.50
CA PRO A 59 3.86 16.15 -14.10
C PRO A 59 3.15 14.92 -13.56
N THR A 60 2.54 14.09 -14.42
CA THR A 60 1.85 12.86 -14.03
C THR A 60 2.89 11.85 -13.60
N PHE A 61 3.88 11.59 -14.44
CA PHE A 61 4.96 10.63 -14.13
C PHE A 61 5.68 10.99 -12.82
N ILE A 62 5.99 12.27 -12.62
CA ILE A 62 6.69 12.74 -11.41
C ILE A 62 5.82 12.57 -10.17
N SER A 63 4.52 12.85 -10.27
CA SER A 63 3.57 12.61 -9.16
C SER A 63 3.44 11.13 -8.81
N PHE A 64 3.61 10.23 -9.79
CA PHE A 64 3.62 8.79 -9.59
C PHE A 64 5.01 8.21 -9.28
N ALA A 65 6.07 9.01 -9.18
CA ALA A 65 7.43 8.51 -8.91
C ALA A 65 7.52 7.75 -7.57
N GLY A 66 6.69 8.11 -6.58
CA GLY A 66 6.60 7.40 -5.29
C GLY A 66 5.94 6.01 -5.37
N MET A 67 5.31 5.66 -6.50
CA MET A 67 4.49 4.46 -6.64
C MET A 67 5.30 3.15 -6.51
N GLY A 68 6.56 3.13 -6.96
CA GLY A 68 7.41 1.93 -6.87
C GLY A 68 7.65 1.49 -5.43
N LEU A 69 7.89 2.44 -4.51
CA LEU A 69 8.05 2.14 -3.09
C LEU A 69 6.71 1.74 -2.44
N GLY A 70 5.61 2.34 -2.89
CA GLY A 70 4.28 1.94 -2.46
C GLY A 70 3.90 0.52 -2.85
N GLN A 71 4.30 0.07 -4.05
CA GLN A 71 4.10 -1.30 -4.49
C GLN A 71 4.84 -2.30 -3.59
N LEU A 72 6.09 -2.02 -3.22
CA LEU A 72 6.84 -2.87 -2.26
C LEU A 72 6.13 -2.96 -0.91
N ALA A 73 5.63 -1.84 -0.40
CA ALA A 73 4.90 -1.81 0.86
C ALA A 73 3.56 -2.60 0.77
N MET A 74 2.87 -2.54 -0.36
CA MET A 74 1.68 -3.36 -0.63
C MET A 74 1.99 -4.86 -0.73
N ILE A 75 3.14 -5.24 -1.28
CA ILE A 75 3.60 -6.64 -1.30
C ILE A 75 3.82 -7.12 0.15
N VAL A 76 4.51 -6.34 0.98
CA VAL A 76 4.73 -6.67 2.40
C VAL A 76 3.40 -6.81 3.15
N PHE A 77 2.45 -5.90 2.92
CA PHE A 77 1.10 -6.00 3.47
C PHE A 77 0.42 -7.32 3.07
N GLY A 78 0.44 -7.69 1.79
CA GLY A 78 -0.12 -8.96 1.32
C GLY A 78 0.52 -10.18 1.99
N VAL A 79 1.84 -10.18 2.14
CA VAL A 79 2.57 -11.25 2.85
C VAL A 79 2.16 -11.31 4.32
N LEU A 80 2.00 -10.19 5.01
CA LEU A 80 1.59 -10.15 6.41
C LEU A 80 0.17 -10.67 6.62
N VAL A 81 -0.77 -10.30 5.75
CA VAL A 81 -2.15 -10.79 5.81
C VAL A 81 -2.18 -12.32 5.75
N VAL A 82 -1.41 -12.91 4.84
CA VAL A 82 -1.36 -14.36 4.66
C VAL A 82 -0.58 -15.03 5.78
N SER A 83 0.63 -14.57 6.07
CA SER A 83 1.55 -15.20 7.05
C SER A 83 1.03 -15.15 8.49
N ASN A 84 0.21 -14.16 8.85
CA ASN A 84 -0.37 -14.09 10.17
C ASN A 84 -1.26 -15.30 10.48
N GLU A 85 -1.97 -15.83 9.49
CA GLU A 85 -2.80 -17.02 9.68
C GLU A 85 -1.98 -18.30 9.89
N TYR A 86 -0.82 -18.39 9.23
CA TYR A 86 0.15 -19.47 9.42
C TYR A 86 0.79 -19.37 10.81
N SER A 87 1.15 -18.15 11.26
CA SER A 87 1.78 -17.93 12.56
C SER A 87 0.87 -18.27 13.74
N THR A 88 -0.43 -17.99 13.64
CA THR A 88 -1.39 -18.26 14.71
C THR A 88 -2.08 -19.63 14.59
N GLY A 89 -1.78 -20.41 13.55
CA GLY A 89 -2.42 -21.71 13.28
C GLY A 89 -3.91 -21.61 12.86
N MET A 90 -4.40 -20.41 12.55
CA MET A 90 -5.82 -20.14 12.30
C MET A 90 -6.31 -20.66 10.94
N ILE A 91 -5.39 -20.96 10.01
CA ILE A 91 -5.72 -21.59 8.72
C ILE A 91 -6.57 -22.85 8.89
N ARG A 92 -6.24 -23.69 9.89
CA ARG A 92 -6.97 -24.94 10.12
C ARG A 92 -8.41 -24.69 10.57
N THR A 93 -8.63 -23.67 11.39
CA THR A 93 -9.95 -23.30 11.88
C THR A 93 -10.77 -22.58 10.81
N SER A 94 -10.15 -21.73 9.99
CA SER A 94 -10.84 -21.03 8.88
C SER A 94 -11.31 -22.00 7.80
N LEU A 95 -10.46 -22.93 7.35
CA LEU A 95 -10.82 -23.96 6.36
C LEU A 95 -11.84 -24.97 6.88
N ALA A 96 -11.87 -25.23 8.19
CA ALA A 96 -12.87 -26.10 8.80
C ALA A 96 -14.23 -25.42 8.98
N ALA A 97 -14.25 -24.10 9.17
CA ALA A 97 -15.49 -23.33 9.38
C ALA A 97 -16.24 -23.05 8.07
N VAL A 98 -15.53 -23.00 6.94
CA VAL A 98 -16.11 -22.82 5.59
C VAL A 98 -15.44 -23.83 4.64
N PRO A 99 -16.04 -25.04 4.46
CA PRO A 99 -15.52 -26.03 3.53
C PRO A 99 -15.72 -25.64 2.06
#